data_AF-A0A2P4NVQ8-F1
#
_entry.id   AF-A0A2P4NVQ8-F1
#
_cell.length_a   1.000
_cell.length_b   1.000
_cell.length_c   1.000
_cell.angle_alpha   90.00
_cell.angle_beta   90.00
_cell.angle_gamma   90.00
#
_symmetry.space_group_name_H-M   'P 1'
#
loop_
_entity.id
_entity.type
_entity.pdbx_description
1 polymer ?
#
loop_
_entity_poly.entity_id
_entity_poly.type
_entity_poly.pdbx_seq_one_letter_code
_entity_poly.pdbx_strand_id
1 'polypeptide(L)'
;CPAGAGPDAAVPLRVADAVVVVSPLCAPALRDAAKTAAMARALGTPVVGCIISRSRMAPEAVSDLVGAPVLGTVPEESSPVLTRPTVRAAYRRIADKIPGKK
;
A
#
# COMPACT_ATOMS: atom_id res chain seq x y z
N CYS A 1 -9.51 4.26 -5.68
CA CYS A 1 -9.51 2.93 -6.31
C CYS A 1 -10.25 1.96 -5.39
N PRO A 2 -11.21 1.18 -5.90
CA PRO A 2 -11.80 0.03 -5.20
C PRO A 2 -10.74 -1.03 -4.87
N ALA A 3 -11.00 -1.86 -3.86
CA ALA A 3 -10.12 -2.96 -3.47
C ALA A 3 -10.32 -4.20 -4.36
N GLY A 4 -9.35 -5.12 -4.34
CA GLY A 4 -9.45 -6.43 -4.98
C GLY A 4 -9.00 -6.43 -6.44
N ALA A 5 -9.49 -7.43 -7.18
CA ALA A 5 -9.05 -7.74 -8.55
C ALA A 5 -10.18 -7.78 -9.59
N GLY A 6 -11.29 -7.08 -9.31
CA GLY A 6 -12.44 -6.98 -10.22
C GLY A 6 -12.34 -5.81 -11.20
N PRO A 7 -13.30 -5.68 -12.14
CA PRO A 7 -13.34 -4.60 -13.12
C PRO A 7 -13.24 -3.19 -12.51
N ASP A 8 -13.91 -2.97 -11.37
CA ASP A 8 -13.93 -1.67 -10.69
C ASP A 8 -12.55 -1.25 -10.18
N ALA A 9 -11.68 -2.22 -9.83
CA ALA A 9 -10.28 -1.95 -9.50
C ALA A 9 -9.42 -1.86 -10.77
N ALA A 10 -9.69 -2.67 -11.79
CA ALA A 10 -8.89 -2.70 -13.02
C ALA A 10 -8.96 -1.39 -13.81
N VAL A 11 -10.13 -0.77 -13.92
CA VAL A 11 -10.34 0.49 -14.68
C VAL A 11 -9.39 1.61 -14.24
N PRO A 12 -9.36 2.01 -12.94
CA PRO A 12 -8.43 3.06 -12.50
C PRO A 12 -6.96 2.62 -12.55
N LEU A 13 -6.65 1.33 -12.40
CA LEU A 13 -5.27 0.85 -12.45
C LEU A 13 -4.64 1.02 -13.84
N ARG A 14 -5.42 0.80 -14.91
CA ARG A 14 -4.93 0.93 -16.30
C ARG A 14 -4.47 2.33 -16.69
N VAL A 15 -4.98 3.36 -16.01
CA VAL A 15 -4.69 4.76 -16.33
C VAL A 15 -3.77 5.43 -15.30
N ALA A 16 -3.35 4.71 -14.27
CA ALA A 16 -2.44 5.24 -13.25
C ALA A 16 -0.98 5.13 -13.71
N ASP A 17 -0.15 6.10 -13.35
CA ASP A 17 1.30 6.03 -13.60
C ASP A 17 1.98 4.99 -12.70
N ALA A 18 1.44 4.78 -11.50
CA ALA A 18 1.99 3.90 -10.48
C ALA A 18 0.95 3.52 -9.42
N VAL A 19 1.21 2.43 -8.70
CA VAL A 19 0.32 1.86 -7.67
C VAL A 19 1.06 1.70 -6.36
N VAL A 20 0.41 2.12 -5.28
CA VAL A 20 0.76 1.72 -3.91
C VAL A 20 -0.37 0.85 -3.37
N VAL A 21 -0.02 -0.33 -2.82
CA VAL A 21 -0.99 -1.23 -2.20
C VAL A 21 -0.98 -1.04 -0.68
N VAL A 22 -2.15 -1.09 -0.05
CA VAL A 22 -2.29 -0.91 1.40
C VAL A 22 -2.91 -2.18 2.00
N SER A 23 -2.33 -2.69 3.08
CA SER A 23 -2.85 -3.87 3.78
C SER A 23 -2.69 -3.73 5.30
N PRO A 24 -3.61 -4.24 6.14
CA PRO A 24 -3.27 -4.58 7.52
C PRO A 24 -2.29 -5.78 7.57
N LEU A 25 -1.62 -5.96 8.72
CA LEU A 25 -0.68 -7.06 8.93
C LEU A 25 -1.39 -8.35 9.35
N CYS A 26 -2.15 -8.95 8.44
CA CYS A 26 -2.71 -10.30 8.64
C CYS A 26 -2.69 -11.11 7.34
N ALA A 27 -2.57 -12.43 7.47
CA ALA A 27 -2.35 -13.31 6.31
C ALA A 27 -3.43 -13.20 5.22
N PRO A 28 -4.75 -13.14 5.53
CA PRO A 28 -5.77 -12.98 4.49
C PRO A 28 -5.61 -11.66 3.71
N ALA A 29 -5.44 -10.55 4.42
CA ALA A 29 -5.32 -9.24 3.78
C ALA A 29 -4.05 -9.10 2.95
N LEU A 30 -2.93 -9.66 3.43
CA LEU A 30 -1.68 -9.67 2.68
C LEU A 30 -1.79 -10.48 1.38
N ARG A 31 -2.52 -11.60 1.38
CA ARG A 31 -2.78 -12.36 0.14
C ARG A 31 -3.61 -11.57 -0.85
N ASP A 32 -4.63 -10.85 -0.37
CA ASP A 32 -5.47 -10.04 -1.26
C ASP A 32 -4.73 -8.80 -1.79
N ALA A 33 -3.85 -8.22 -0.98
CA ALA A 33 -2.91 -7.19 -1.43
C ALA A 33 -1.96 -7.74 -2.52
N ALA A 34 -1.42 -8.94 -2.34
CA ALA A 34 -0.57 -9.59 -3.34
C ALA A 34 -1.31 -9.85 -4.65
N LYS A 35 -2.57 -10.31 -4.60
CA LYS A 35 -3.43 -10.46 -5.79
C LYS A 35 -3.65 -9.13 -6.51
N THR A 36 -3.93 -8.07 -5.75
CA THR A 36 -4.14 -6.72 -6.32
C THR A 36 -2.85 -6.21 -6.98
N ALA A 37 -1.69 -6.41 -6.34
CA ALA A 37 -0.39 -6.06 -6.89
C ALA A 37 -0.05 -6.86 -8.17
N ALA A 38 -0.38 -8.16 -8.20
CA ALA A 38 -0.23 -8.99 -9.38
C ALA A 38 -1.12 -8.52 -10.54
N MET A 39 -2.38 -8.16 -10.26
CA MET A 39 -3.27 -7.59 -11.27
C MET A 39 -2.74 -6.26 -11.83
N ALA A 40 -2.28 -5.33 -10.97
CA ALA A 40 -1.70 -4.07 -11.43
C ALA A 40 -0.54 -4.32 -12.41
N ARG A 41 0.36 -5.25 -12.08
CA ARG A 41 1.45 -5.66 -12.99
C ARG A 41 0.94 -6.27 -14.30
N ALA A 42 -0.07 -7.14 -14.24
CA ALA A 42 -0.67 -7.73 -15.43
C ALA A 42 -1.33 -6.68 -16.35
N LEU A 43 -1.77 -5.55 -15.79
CA LEU A 43 -2.31 -4.41 -16.52
C LEU A 43 -1.23 -3.44 -17.03
N GLY A 44 0.04 -3.72 -16.77
CA GLY A 44 1.18 -2.87 -17.18
C GLY A 44 1.48 -1.71 -16.23
N THR A 45 0.85 -1.67 -15.04
CA THR A 45 1.00 -0.57 -14.09
C THR A 45 2.03 -0.92 -13.01
N PRO A 46 3.09 -0.11 -12.81
CA PRO A 46 4.13 -0.43 -11.84
C PRO A 46 3.62 -0.31 -10.40
N VAL A 47 3.90 -1.33 -9.59
CA VAL A 47 3.65 -1.30 -8.13
C VAL A 47 4.88 -0.74 -7.44
N VAL A 48 4.83 0.53 -7.03
CA VAL A 48 5.97 1.25 -6.47
C VAL A 48 6.15 1.02 -4.97
N GLY A 49 5.19 0.38 -4.31
CA GLY A 49 5.38 -0.06 -2.93
C GLY A 49 4.12 -0.56 -2.23
N CYS A 50 4.33 -1.00 -0.99
CA CYS A 50 3.29 -1.46 -0.07
C CYS A 50 3.32 -0.64 1.23
N ILE A 51 2.15 -0.37 1.81
CA ILE A 51 1.99 0.26 3.13
C ILE A 51 1.27 -0.70 4.06
N ILE A 52 1.83 -0.90 5.26
CA ILE A 52 1.19 -1.70 6.30
C ILE A 52 0.43 -0.79 7.26
N SER A 53 -0.89 -0.80 7.10
CA SER A 53 -1.82 -0.05 7.94
C SER A 53 -2.09 -0.77 9.27
N ARG A 54 -2.51 0.00 10.27
CA ARG A 54 -2.88 -0.51 11.61
C ARG A 54 -1.79 -1.40 12.22
N SER A 55 -0.53 -1.04 11.98
CA SER A 55 0.63 -1.80 12.46
C SER A 55 1.80 -0.86 12.75
N ARG A 56 2.62 -1.25 13.72
CA ARG A 56 3.92 -0.62 13.97
C ARG A 56 5.08 -1.39 13.34
N MET A 57 4.81 -2.58 12.80
CA MET A 57 5.80 -3.51 12.26
C MET A 57 5.49 -3.88 10.82
N ALA A 58 6.53 -4.13 10.04
CA ALA A 58 6.46 -4.72 8.72
C ALA A 58 7.61 -5.74 8.56
N PRO A 59 7.32 -7.04 8.68
CA PRO A 59 8.31 -8.08 8.41
C PRO A 59 8.81 -8.03 6.95
N GLU A 60 10.07 -8.38 6.72
CA GLU A 60 10.68 -8.36 5.38
C GLU A 60 9.92 -9.24 4.38
N ALA A 61 9.44 -10.41 4.83
CA ALA A 61 8.64 -11.35 4.03
C ALA A 61 7.39 -10.72 3.38
N VAL A 62 6.91 -9.57 3.88
CA VAL A 62 5.81 -8.82 3.25
C VAL A 62 6.22 -8.25 1.90
N SER A 63 7.46 -7.75 1.78
CA SER A 63 7.99 -7.21 0.53
C SER A 63 8.04 -8.30 -0.54
N ASP A 64 8.48 -9.50 -0.16
CA ASP A 64 8.57 -10.66 -1.06
C ASP A 64 7.18 -11.12 -1.50
N LEU A 65 6.24 -11.23 -0.55
CA LEU A 65 4.87 -11.65 -0.83
C LEU A 65 4.14 -10.69 -1.77
N VAL A 66 4.32 -9.38 -1.57
CA VAL A 66 3.68 -8.36 -2.42
C VAL A 66 4.49 -8.11 -3.69
N GLY A 67 5.76 -8.52 -3.74
CA GLY A 67 6.68 -8.24 -4.85
C GLY A 67 6.93 -6.74 -5.04
N ALA A 68 6.96 -5.97 -3.95
CA ALA A 68 7.20 -4.53 -3.96
C ALA A 68 7.70 -4.05 -2.58
N PRO A 69 8.55 -3.02 -2.50
CA PRO A 69 9.13 -2.58 -1.22
C PRO A 69 8.06 -2.06 -0.26
N VAL A 70 8.24 -2.32 1.04
CA VAL A 70 7.42 -1.68 2.07
C VAL A 70 7.90 -0.25 2.28
N LEU A 71 7.05 0.72 1.94
CA LEU A 71 7.37 2.14 2.09
C LEU A 71 7.30 2.58 3.56
N GLY A 72 6.41 1.96 4.33
CA GLY A 72 6.35 2.15 5.77
C GLY A 72 5.10 1.56 6.39
N THR A 73 4.92 1.89 7.67
CA THR A 73 3.79 1.44 8.48
C THR A 73 3.03 2.64 9.03
N VAL A 74 1.72 2.48 9.21
CA VAL A 74 0.87 3.45 9.89
C VAL A 74 0.27 2.76 11.12
N PRO A 75 0.49 3.26 12.35
CA PRO A 75 -0.06 2.65 13.54
C PRO A 75 -1.59 2.73 13.54
N GLU A 76 -2.23 1.82 14.26
CA GLU A 76 -3.66 1.94 14.54
C GLU A 76 -3.91 3.18 15.40
N GLU A 77 -4.92 3.96 15.03
CA GLU A 77 -5.28 5.21 15.69
C GLU A 77 -6.78 5.48 15.50
N SER A 78 -7.47 5.82 16.59
CA SER A 78 -8.90 6.13 16.61
C SER A 78 -9.21 7.63 16.65
N SER A 79 -8.21 8.46 16.92
CA SER A 79 -8.34 9.92 16.85
C SER A 79 -8.58 10.39 15.41
N PRO A 80 -9.15 11.59 15.20
CA PRO A 80 -9.35 12.11 13.86
C PRO A 80 -8.06 12.13 13.03
N VAL A 81 -8.20 11.93 11.72
CA VAL A 81 -7.09 11.74 10.79
C VAL A 81 -6.04 12.85 10.93
N LEU A 82 -4.76 12.45 11.03
CA LEU A 82 -3.58 13.32 11.16
C LEU A 82 -3.52 14.17 12.44
N THR A 83 -4.42 14.05 13.40
CA THR A 83 -4.32 14.79 14.68
C THR A 83 -3.12 14.36 15.52
N ARG A 84 -2.78 13.07 15.51
CA ARG A 84 -1.65 12.53 16.25
C ARG A 84 -0.32 12.81 15.53
N PRO A 85 0.67 13.42 16.21
CA PRO A 85 1.99 13.67 15.62
C PRO A 85 2.66 12.41 15.08
N THR A 86 2.49 11.27 15.76
CA THR A 86 3.05 9.97 15.37
C THR A 86 2.50 9.47 14.03
N VAL A 87 1.18 9.54 13.84
CA VAL A 87 0.50 9.18 12.58
C VAL A 87 0.89 10.13 11.46
N ARG A 88 0.91 11.45 11.73
CA ARG A 88 1.34 12.46 10.76
C ARG A 88 2.77 12.23 10.29
N ALA A 89 3.68 11.94 11.22
CA ALA A 89 5.07 11.63 10.91
C ALA A 89 5.20 10.33 10.09
N ALA A 90 4.37 9.32 10.36
CA ALA A 90 4.32 8.09 9.57
C ALA A 90 3.91 8.36 8.11
N TYR A 91 2.80 9.08 7.89
CA TYR A 91 2.38 9.47 6.55
C TYR A 91 3.43 10.31 5.82
N ARG A 92 4.07 11.27 6.50
CA ARG A 92 5.14 12.08 5.89
C ARG A 92 6.31 11.21 5.43
N ARG A 93 6.82 10.33 6.29
CA ARG A 93 7.92 9.40 5.94
C ARG A 93 7.57 8.48 4.76
N ILE A 94 6.33 7.99 4.71
CA ILE A 94 5.85 7.17 3.59
C ILE A 94 5.83 8.00 2.31
N ALA A 95 5.24 9.20 2.37
CA ALA A 95 5.11 10.07 1.22
C ALA A 95 6.48 10.45 0.65
N ASP A 96 7.49 10.68 1.50
CA ASP A 96 8.86 11.01 1.08
C ASP A 96 9.59 9.85 0.37
N LYS A 97 9.06 8.62 0.46
CA LYS A 97 9.59 7.44 -0.21
C LYS A 97 8.84 7.07 -1.50
N ILE A 98 7.72 7.72 -1.81
CA ILE A 98 6.97 7.44 -3.04
C ILE A 98 7.77 8.02 -4.22
N PRO A 99 8.16 7.20 -5.21
CA PRO A 99 8.87 7.69 -6.39
C PRO A 99 8.03 8.72 -7.16
N GLY A 100 8.68 9.73 -7.73
CA GLY A 100 8.02 10.73 -8.57
C GLY A 100 7.30 11.87 -7.84
N LYS A 101 7.49 12.01 -6.51
CA LYS A 101 7.16 13.24 -5.80
C LYS A 101 7.94 14.41 -6.44
N LYS A 102 7.24 15.31 -7.13
CA LYS A 102 7.75 16.65 -7.46
C LYS A 102 7.50 17.59 -6.30
#